data_AF-A0A522RF65-F1
#
_entry.id   AF-A0A522RF65-F1
#
_cell.length_a   1.000
_cell.length_b   1.000
_cell.length_c   1.000
_cell.angle_alpha   90.00
_cell.angle_beta   90.00
_cell.angle_gamma   90.00
#
_symmetry.space_group_name_H-M   'P 1'
#
loop_
_entity.id
_entity.type
_entity.pdbx_description
1 polymer ?
#
loop_
_entity_poly.entity_id
_entity_poly.type
_entity_poly.pdbx_seq_one_letter_code
_entity_poly.pdbx_strand_id
1 'polypeptide(L)'
;EHCGLEIHHHRADDFPAYIVLLIVGHITVGGMLLVESTTTLPMWVHLAIWLPLTLILAIALLQPVKGAIIGLQWALYMHGFGGEEPALETHPDL
;
A
#
# COMPACT_ATOMS: atom_id res chain seq x y z
N GLU A 1 21.54 2.13 20.10
CA GLU A 1 20.51 2.78 20.94
C GLU A 1 19.11 2.26 20.58
N HIS A 2 18.19 2.14 21.56
CA HIS A 2 16.77 1.83 21.31
C HIS A 2 15.92 3.06 21.62
N CYS A 3 15.29 3.63 20.60
CA CYS A 3 14.25 4.65 20.77
C CYS A 3 13.00 3.95 21.28
N GLY A 4 12.57 4.20 22.52
CA GLY A 4 11.44 3.53 23.17
C GLY A 4 10.06 3.94 22.64
N LEU A 5 9.95 4.15 21.32
CA LEU A 5 8.71 4.52 20.65
C LEU A 5 7.88 3.27 20.38
N GLU A 6 6.68 3.24 20.94
CA GLU A 6 5.76 2.11 20.81
C GLU A 6 4.99 2.18 19.47
N ILE A 7 5.47 1.45 18.45
CA ILE A 7 4.91 1.50 17.08
C ILE A 7 3.78 0.46 16.87
N HIS A 8 3.42 -0.31 17.90
CA HIS A 8 2.52 -1.45 17.78
C HIS A 8 1.03 -1.10 17.84
N HIS A 9 0.65 0.10 18.33
CA HIS A 9 -0.74 0.57 18.38
C HIS A 9 -1.20 1.27 17.09
N HIS A 10 -0.25 1.71 16.25
CA HIS A 10 -0.55 2.47 15.03
C HIS A 10 -0.85 1.54 13.86
N ARG A 11 -2.09 1.59 13.39
CA ARG A 11 -2.54 0.90 12.19
C ARG A 11 -2.57 1.90 11.06
N ALA A 12 -1.73 1.68 10.06
CA ALA A 12 -2.03 2.18 8.73
C ALA A 12 -3.24 1.36 8.26
N ASP A 13 -4.42 1.99 8.18
CA ASP A 13 -5.68 1.40 7.70
C ASP A 13 -5.54 0.87 6.25
N ASP A 14 -6.60 0.57 5.52
CA ASP A 14 -6.53 -0.01 4.15
C ASP A 14 -5.74 0.83 3.11
N PHE A 15 -5.29 2.04 3.47
CA PHE A 15 -4.53 2.96 2.62
C PHE A 15 -3.27 2.37 1.95
N PRO A 16 -2.39 1.59 2.62
CA PRO A 16 -1.27 0.91 1.98
C PRO A 16 -1.74 -0.02 0.86
N ALA A 17 -2.85 -0.74 1.05
CA ALA A 17 -3.35 -1.66 0.02
C ALA A 17 -3.82 -0.90 -1.22
N TYR A 18 -4.48 0.25 -1.07
CA TYR A 18 -4.86 1.10 -2.20
C TYR A 18 -3.64 1.63 -2.98
N ILE A 19 -2.59 2.08 -2.29
CA ILE A 19 -1.36 2.53 -2.95
C ILE A 19 -0.71 1.39 -3.73
N VAL A 20 -0.59 0.21 -3.12
CA VAL A 20 -0.06 -0.98 -3.80
C VAL A 20 -0.88 -1.31 -5.04
N LEU A 21 -2.22 -1.31 -4.93
CA LEU A 21 -3.12 -1.58 -6.04
C LEU A 21 -2.90 -0.59 -7.19
N LEU A 22 -2.76 0.70 -6.90
CA LEU A 22 -2.49 1.71 -7.93
C LEU A 22 -1.15 1.43 -8.62
N ILE A 23 -0.07 1.22 -7.87
CA ILE A 23 1.26 0.99 -8.46
C ILE A 23 1.27 -0.29 -9.31
N VAL A 24 0.81 -1.40 -8.73
CA VAL A 24 0.80 -2.71 -9.40
C VAL A 24 -0.13 -2.69 -10.60
N GLY A 25 -1.32 -2.08 -10.47
CA GLY A 25 -2.28 -1.95 -11.57
C GLY A 25 -1.70 -1.18 -12.75
N HIS A 26 -1.01 -0.07 -12.53
CA HIS A 26 -0.39 0.71 -13.60
C HIS A 26 0.74 -0.07 -14.30
N ILE A 27 1.58 -0.76 -13.53
CA ILE A 27 2.67 -1.58 -14.09
C ILE A 27 2.10 -2.73 -14.92
N THR A 28 1.14 -3.49 -14.37
CA THR A 28 0.57 -4.66 -15.04
C THR A 28 -0.26 -4.25 -16.25
N VAL A 29 -1.20 -3.31 -16.12
CA VAL A 29 -2.08 -2.90 -17.23
C VAL A 29 -1.29 -2.14 -18.29
N GLY A 30 -0.42 -1.21 -17.89
CA GLY A 30 0.43 -0.48 -18.82
C GLY A 30 1.39 -1.41 -19.58
N GLY A 31 2.00 -2.37 -18.88
CA GLY A 31 2.82 -3.40 -19.50
C GLY A 31 2.04 -4.31 -20.45
N MET A 32 0.84 -4.74 -20.06
CA MET A 32 -0.02 -5.59 -20.88
C MET A 32 -0.44 -4.89 -22.16
N LEU A 33 -0.85 -3.61 -22.08
CA LEU A 33 -1.19 -2.80 -23.25
C LEU A 33 0.01 -2.58 -24.16
N LEU A 34 1.20 -2.34 -23.60
CA LEU A 34 2.42 -2.19 -24.39
C LEU A 34 2.75 -3.47 -25.17
N VAL A 35 2.70 -4.62 -24.50
CA VAL A 35 2.95 -5.93 -25.12
C VAL A 35 1.91 -6.22 -26.21
N GLU A 36 0.63 -6.00 -25.95
CA GLU A 36 -0.44 -6.20 -26.94
C GLU A 36 -0.29 -5.27 -28.16
N SER A 37 0.15 -4.02 -27.93
CA SER A 37 0.34 -3.06 -29.02
C SER A 37 1.53 -3.38 -29.92
N THR A 38 2.51 -4.14 -29.41
CA THR A 38 3.76 -4.44 -30.11
C THR A 38 3.83 -5.89 -30.61
N THR A 39 3.08 -6.80 -29.98
CA THR A 39 3.12 -8.24 -30.25
C THR A 39 1.74 -8.87 -30.07
N THR A 40 1.46 -9.89 -30.87
CA THR A 40 0.25 -10.70 -30.73
C THR A 40 0.57 -11.99 -29.98
N LEU A 41 0.35 -11.98 -28.67
CA LEU A 41 0.54 -13.17 -27.84
C LEU A 41 -0.81 -13.90 -27.63
N PRO A 42 -0.80 -15.23 -27.56
CA PRO A 42 -2.01 -15.97 -27.22
C PRO A 42 -2.41 -15.71 -25.76
N MET A 43 -3.72 -15.71 -25.48
CA MET A 43 -4.27 -15.35 -24.16
C MET A 43 -3.65 -16.14 -22.99
N TRP A 44 -3.30 -17.40 -23.18
CA TRP A 44 -2.70 -18.22 -22.13
C TRP A 44 -1.30 -17.71 -21.73
N VAL A 45 -0.54 -17.13 -22.66
CA VAL A 45 0.78 -16.53 -22.37
C VAL A 45 0.59 -15.25 -21.54
N HIS A 46 -0.40 -14.43 -21.88
CA HIS A 46 -0.76 -13.27 -21.06
C HIS A 46 -1.07 -13.69 -19.62
N LEU A 47 -1.93 -14.69 -19.43
CA LEU A 47 -2.27 -15.19 -18.10
C LEU A 47 -1.03 -15.73 -17.37
N ALA A 48 -0.19 -16.51 -18.06
CA ALA A 48 1.01 -17.12 -17.49
C ALA A 48 2.08 -16.10 -17.08
N ILE A 49 2.10 -14.89 -17.66
CA ILE A 49 3.05 -13.83 -17.31
C ILE A 49 2.44 -12.86 -16.30
N TRP A 50 1.27 -12.30 -16.62
CA TRP A 50 0.70 -11.18 -15.87
C TRP A 50 0.14 -11.60 -14.51
N LEU A 51 -0.42 -12.81 -14.37
CA LEU A 51 -0.92 -13.29 -13.08
C LEU A 51 0.21 -13.47 -12.04
N PRO A 52 1.28 -14.25 -12.32
CA PRO A 52 2.35 -14.39 -11.34
C PRO A 52 3.09 -13.07 -11.12
N LEU A 53 3.30 -12.26 -12.17
CA LEU A 53 3.92 -10.94 -12.01
C LEU A 53 3.12 -10.05 -11.04
N THR A 54 1.80 -9.97 -11.23
CA THR A 54 0.92 -9.17 -10.36
C THR A 54 0.96 -9.67 -8.93
N LEU A 55 0.94 -11.00 -8.72
CA LEU A 55 1.01 -11.61 -7.39
C LEU A 55 2.35 -11.29 -6.70
N ILE A 56 3.47 -11.46 -7.41
CA ILE A 56 4.81 -11.19 -6.87
C ILE A 56 4.94 -9.71 -6.51
N LEU A 57 4.52 -8.81 -7.39
CA LEU A 57 4.57 -7.36 -7.15
C LEU A 57 3.70 -6.97 -5.95
N ALA A 58 2.48 -7.50 -5.84
CA ALA A 58 1.61 -7.21 -4.70
C ALA A 58 2.25 -7.63 -3.38
N ILE A 59 2.75 -8.86 -3.28
CA ILE A 59 3.39 -9.37 -2.06
C ILE A 59 4.64 -8.54 -1.72
N ALA A 60 5.47 -8.25 -2.72
CA ALA A 60 6.72 -7.51 -2.54
C ALA A 60 6.47 -6.07 -2.06
N LEU A 61 5.42 -5.39 -2.54
CA LEU A 61 5.15 -3.99 -2.21
C LEU A 61 4.33 -3.81 -0.91
N LEU A 62 3.58 -4.82 -0.45
CA LEU A 62 2.74 -4.68 0.75
C LEU A 62 3.53 -4.32 2.02
N GLN A 63 4.66 -4.99 2.26
CA GLN A 63 5.51 -4.73 3.44
C GLN A 63 6.17 -3.34 3.42
N PRO A 64 6.87 -2.91 2.36
CA PRO A 64 7.54 -1.61 2.34
C PRO A 64 6.55 -0.44 2.34
N VAL A 65 5.41 -0.55 1.63
CA VAL A 65 4.42 0.53 1.61
C VAL A 65 3.78 0.70 3.00
N LYS A 66 3.44 -0.40 3.68
CA LYS A 66 2.93 -0.32 5.06
C LYS A 66 3.93 0.40 5.98
N GLY A 67 5.22 0.04 5.90
CA GLY A 67 6.27 0.70 6.68
C GLY A 67 6.45 2.18 6.33
N ALA A 68 6.38 2.53 5.04
CA ALA A 68 6.49 3.91 4.57
C ALA A 68 5.34 4.80 5.08
N ILE A 69 4.11 4.28 5.10
CA ILE A 69 2.95 5.01 5.63
C ILE A 69 3.09 5.26 7.13
N ILE A 70 3.52 4.25 7.91
CA ILE A 70 3.75 4.43 9.35
C ILE A 70 4.88 5.44 9.59
N GLY A 71 5.97 5.38 8.81
CA GLY A 71 7.06 6.35 8.89
C GLY A 71 6.62 7.78 8.54
N LEU A 72 5.73 7.93 7.55
CA LEU A 72 5.14 9.23 7.20
C LEU A 72 4.22 9.76 8.31
N GLN A 73 3.40 8.89 8.92
CA GLN A 73 2.56 9.24 10.07
C GLN A 73 3.42 9.74 11.24
N TRP A 74 4.54 9.07 11.51
CA TRP A 74 5.50 9.50 12.52
C TRP A 74 6.15 10.85 12.18
N ALA A 75 6.64 11.02 10.94
CA ALA A 75 7.30 12.26 10.51
C ALA A 75 6.37 13.49 10.53
N LEU A 76 5.06 13.27 10.37
CA LEU A 76 4.04 14.32 10.38
C LEU A 76 3.26 14.41 11.70
N TYR A 77 3.68 13.70 12.75
CA TYR A 77 3.01 13.68 14.06
C TYR A 77 1.51 13.30 14.02
N MET A 78 1.10 12.52 13.01
CA MET A 78 -0.30 12.11 12.84
C MET A 78 -0.68 10.90 13.70
N HIS A 79 -1.98 10.60 13.85
CA HIS A 79 -2.48 9.36 14.46
C HIS A 79 -1.94 9.06 15.87
N GLY A 80 -1.71 10.08 16.69
CA GLY A 80 -1.22 9.94 18.06
C GLY A 80 0.30 10.05 18.23
N PHE A 81 1.06 10.26 17.15
CA PHE A 81 2.50 10.53 17.24
C PHE A 81 2.83 11.95 17.78
N GLY A 82 1.88 12.88 17.78
CA GLY A 82 2.03 14.26 18.27
C GLY A 82 1.98 14.47 19.79
N GLY A 83 1.69 13.43 20.57
CA GLY A 83 1.58 13.54 22.04
C GLY A 83 0.30 14.20 22.53
N GLU A 84 -0.66 14.49 21.65
CA GLU A 84 -2.00 14.96 22.01
C GLU A 84 -2.86 13.77 22.44
N GLU A 85 -3.48 13.85 23.62
CA GLU A 85 -4.50 12.88 24.01
C GLU A 85 -5.64 12.94 22.99
N PRO A 86 -6.17 11.78 22.53
CA PRO A 86 -7.28 11.77 21.59
C PRO A 86 -8.42 12.57 22.21
N ALA A 87 -8.74 13.72 21.61
CA ALA A 87 -9.93 14.46 21.96
C ALA A 87 -11.08 13.49 21.76
N LEU A 88 -11.71 13.07 22.86
CA LEU A 88 -12.95 12.30 22.82
C LEU A 88 -13.93 13.13 22.01
N GLU A 89 -14.13 12.77 20.74
CA GLU A 89 -15.30 13.16 19.99
C GLU A 89 -16.47 12.41 20.63
N THR A 90 -16.95 12.92 21.76
CA THR A 90 -18.30 12.64 22.24
C THR A 90 -19.23 13.16 21.16
N HIS A 91 -19.64 12.29 20.23
CA HIS A 91 -20.80 12.53 19.38
C HIS A 91 -21.99 12.84 20.30
N PRO A 92 -22.47 14.09 20.38
CA PRO A 92 -23.50 14.48 21.35
C PRO A 92 -24.92 13.99 21.00
N ASP A 93 -25.07 13.24 19.90
CA ASP A 93 -26.34 12.92 19.24
C ASP A 93 -26.74 11.42 19.31
N LEU A 94 -26.20 10.67 20.29
CA LEU A 94 -26.76 9.39 20.75
C LEU A 94 -27.14 9.43 22.24
#